data_AF-A0A938LSZ7-F1
#
_entry.id   AF-A0A938LSZ7-F1
#
_cell.length_a   1.000
_cell.length_b   1.000
_cell.length_c   1.000
_cell.angle_alpha   90.00
_cell.angle_beta   90.00
_cell.angle_gamma   90.00
#
_symmetry.space_group_name_H-M   'P 1'
#
loop_
_entity.id
_entity.type
_entity.pdbx_description
1 polymer ?
#
loop_
_entity_poly.entity_id
_entity_poly.type
_entity_poly.pdbx_seq_one_letter_code
_entity_poly.pdbx_strand_id
1 'polypeptide(L)'
;MSADREQAYESWRKLLDPDDLKANLVRVSVYLASYELLKATVVEKPRWFLSIGHSAVGKDSPEYRTKVLALHHKDRFHASCLWFRKMEAIDDDDLKVIEQIREHRNDIAHELPKYLAESRFAVNMQLLDSIHFMVGKIERWWIRKIEMGVNPDFDDVDPDSIPDSEIRGGNTIIMDLIHKIIHGQDDELRRLLDVFGSVWEKEQGGASTPAES
;
A
#
# COMPACT_ATOMS: atom_id res chain seq x y z
N MET A 1 28.77 3.23 -32.77
CA MET A 1 27.93 2.02 -32.93
C MET A 1 26.60 2.44 -33.55
N SER A 2 25.93 1.55 -34.31
CA SER A 2 24.54 1.83 -34.76
C SER A 2 23.60 1.80 -33.55
N ALA A 3 22.52 2.59 -33.57
CA ALA A 3 21.56 2.68 -32.45
C ALA A 3 21.06 1.30 -31.98
N ASP A 4 20.79 0.38 -32.90
CA ASP A 4 20.36 -0.99 -32.58
C ASP A 4 21.40 -1.80 -31.79
N ARG A 5 22.70 -1.57 -32.05
CA ARG A 5 23.78 -2.26 -31.32
C ARG A 5 23.96 -1.72 -29.91
N GLU A 6 23.72 -0.43 -29.71
CA GLU A 6 23.72 0.19 -28.38
C GLU A 6 22.56 -0.35 -27.53
N GLN A 7 21.35 -0.40 -28.10
CA GLN A 7 20.18 -0.92 -27.41
C GLN A 7 20.33 -2.39 -27.01
N ALA A 8 20.89 -3.22 -27.90
CA ALA A 8 21.17 -4.62 -27.61
C ALA A 8 22.19 -4.75 -26.47
N TYR A 9 23.27 -3.95 -26.49
CA TYR A 9 24.25 -3.93 -25.42
C TYR A 9 23.63 -3.53 -24.08
N GLU A 10 22.83 -2.46 -24.02
CA GLU A 10 22.16 -2.03 -22.79
C GLU A 10 21.17 -3.07 -22.24
N SER A 11 20.46 -3.79 -23.13
CA SER A 11 19.58 -4.88 -22.71
C SER A 11 20.37 -6.04 -22.09
N TRP A 12 21.49 -6.43 -22.70
CA TRP A 12 22.39 -7.43 -22.12
C TRP A 12 23.03 -6.95 -20.81
N ARG A 13 23.45 -5.68 -20.72
CA ARG A 13 24.01 -5.07 -19.50
C ARG A 13 22.99 -5.15 -18.37
N LYS A 14 21.76 -4.71 -18.61
CA LYS A 14 20.65 -4.76 -17.64
C LYS A 14 20.38 -6.16 -17.09
N LEU A 15 20.55 -7.20 -17.92
CA LEU A 15 20.32 -8.60 -17.53
C LEU A 15 21.54 -9.27 -16.87
N LEU A 16 22.75 -8.94 -17.33
CA LEU A 16 23.98 -9.64 -16.96
C LEU A 16 24.77 -8.93 -15.84
N ASP A 17 24.55 -7.63 -15.64
CA ASP A 17 25.10 -6.89 -14.50
C ASP A 17 24.32 -7.27 -13.22
N PRO A 18 24.98 -7.86 -12.21
CA PRO A 18 24.28 -8.31 -11.01
C PRO A 18 23.59 -7.20 -10.22
N ASP A 19 24.11 -5.98 -10.26
CA ASP A 19 23.57 -4.86 -9.49
C ASP A 19 22.35 -4.26 -10.19
N ASP A 20 22.41 -4.10 -11.52
CA ASP A 20 21.25 -3.70 -12.33
C ASP A 20 20.12 -4.75 -12.24
N LEU A 21 20.45 -6.04 -12.34
CA LEU A 21 19.45 -7.11 -12.24
C LEU A 21 18.78 -7.12 -10.87
N LYS A 22 19.54 -7.02 -9.78
CA LYS A 22 19.00 -6.95 -8.41
C LYS A 22 18.12 -5.71 -8.25
N ALA A 23 18.59 -4.54 -8.68
CA ALA A 23 17.83 -3.30 -8.57
C ALA A 23 16.49 -3.39 -9.31
N ASN A 24 16.47 -3.98 -10.51
CA ASN A 24 15.24 -4.16 -11.28
C ASN A 24 14.29 -5.20 -10.65
N LEU A 25 14.82 -6.31 -10.12
CA LEU A 25 14.03 -7.29 -9.37
C LEU A 25 13.39 -6.67 -8.12
N VAL A 26 14.14 -5.86 -7.37
CA VAL A 26 13.64 -5.12 -6.21
C VAL A 26 12.56 -4.14 -6.62
N ARG A 27 12.78 -3.33 -7.66
CA ARG A 27 11.77 -2.37 -8.15
C ARG A 27 10.48 -3.04 -8.57
N VAL A 28 10.56 -4.17 -9.29
CA VAL A 28 9.38 -4.97 -9.65
C VAL A 28 8.68 -5.47 -8.39
N SER A 29 9.41 -6.11 -7.47
CA SER A 29 8.80 -6.75 -6.30
C SER A 29 8.13 -5.73 -5.38
N VAL A 30 8.78 -4.58 -5.13
CA VAL A 30 8.20 -3.53 -4.30
C VAL A 30 6.99 -2.89 -4.95
N TYR A 31 6.96 -2.73 -6.28
CA TYR A 31 5.82 -2.16 -6.98
C TYR A 31 4.61 -3.09 -6.90
N LEU A 32 4.82 -4.39 -7.19
CA LEU A 32 3.77 -5.39 -7.07
C LEU A 32 3.24 -5.51 -5.64
N ALA A 33 4.13 -5.51 -4.64
CA ALA A 33 3.74 -5.57 -3.22
C ALA A 33 2.95 -4.32 -2.81
N SER A 34 3.41 -3.14 -3.19
CA SER A 34 2.74 -1.86 -2.89
C SER A 34 1.36 -1.78 -3.52
N TYR A 35 1.21 -2.28 -4.76
CA TYR A 35 -0.10 -2.37 -5.39
C TYR A 35 -1.05 -3.28 -4.61
N GLU A 36 -0.59 -4.44 -4.13
CA GLU A 36 -1.46 -5.32 -3.34
C GLU A 36 -1.82 -4.69 -1.97
N LEU A 37 -0.95 -3.86 -1.37
CA LEU A 37 -1.29 -3.05 -0.19
C LEU A 37 -2.38 -2.01 -0.48
N LEU A 38 -2.27 -1.29 -1.62
CA LEU A 38 -3.32 -0.37 -2.07
C LEU A 38 -4.64 -1.11 -2.28
N LYS A 39 -4.60 -2.24 -2.98
CA LYS A 39 -5.79 -3.05 -3.23
C LYS A 39 -6.41 -3.59 -1.95
N ALA A 40 -5.62 -4.07 -1.00
CA ALA A 40 -6.11 -4.50 0.30
C ALA A 40 -6.79 -3.33 1.05
N THR A 41 -6.15 -2.16 1.06
CA THR A 41 -6.70 -0.93 1.68
C THR A 41 -8.03 -0.54 1.06
N VAL A 42 -8.10 -0.56 -0.28
CA VAL A 42 -9.29 -0.17 -1.04
C VAL A 42 -10.42 -1.20 -0.92
N VAL A 43 -10.12 -2.49 -0.91
CA VAL A 43 -11.15 -3.53 -0.98
C VAL A 43 -11.60 -4.00 0.40
N GLU A 44 -10.67 -4.30 1.30
CA GLU A 44 -10.99 -4.98 2.54
C GLU A 44 -11.64 -4.04 3.56
N LYS A 45 -11.29 -2.75 3.56
CA LYS A 45 -11.91 -1.76 4.47
C LYS A 45 -13.44 -1.66 4.31
N PRO A 46 -13.99 -1.28 3.13
CA PRO A 46 -15.45 -1.23 2.96
C PRO A 46 -16.11 -2.60 3.09
N ARG A 47 -15.41 -3.68 2.70
CA ARG A 47 -15.91 -5.05 2.86
C ARG A 47 -16.11 -5.42 4.32
N TRP A 48 -15.10 -5.17 5.16
CA TRP A 48 -15.18 -5.46 6.60
C TRP A 48 -16.26 -4.60 7.27
N PHE A 49 -16.23 -3.28 7.03
CA PHE A 49 -17.18 -2.34 7.64
C PHE A 49 -18.64 -2.66 7.32
N LEU A 50 -18.96 -2.92 6.05
CA LEU A 50 -20.33 -3.27 5.63
C LEU A 50 -20.69 -4.73 5.95
N SER A 51 -19.79 -5.50 6.55
CA SER A 51 -20.04 -6.87 7.01
C SER A 51 -20.08 -6.97 8.54
N ILE A 52 -19.98 -5.86 9.28
CA ILE A 52 -20.15 -5.86 10.73
C ILE A 52 -21.54 -6.45 11.08
N GLY A 53 -21.57 -7.42 12.00
CA GLY A 53 -22.81 -8.13 12.37
C GLY A 53 -23.28 -9.19 11.36
N HIS A 54 -22.59 -9.36 10.22
CA HIS A 54 -22.88 -10.43 9.28
C HIS A 54 -22.14 -11.72 9.67
N SER A 55 -22.88 -12.76 10.06
CA SER A 55 -22.32 -14.02 10.59
C SER A 55 -21.97 -15.05 9.51
N ALA A 56 -22.24 -14.81 8.23
CA ALA A 56 -21.98 -15.80 7.17
C ALA A 56 -20.52 -15.74 6.72
N VAL A 57 -19.68 -16.55 7.38
CA VAL A 57 -18.26 -16.70 7.05
C VAL A 57 -18.08 -17.01 5.55
N GLY A 58 -17.20 -16.25 4.90
CA GLY A 58 -16.85 -16.45 3.50
C GLY A 58 -17.84 -15.88 2.47
N LYS A 59 -18.94 -15.26 2.89
CA LYS A 59 -19.88 -14.58 1.99
C LYS A 59 -19.84 -13.07 2.18
N ASP A 60 -19.83 -12.36 1.06
CA ASP A 60 -19.99 -10.91 1.07
C ASP A 60 -21.40 -10.54 1.57
N SER A 61 -21.48 -9.58 2.50
CA SER A 61 -22.75 -9.14 3.06
C SER A 61 -23.69 -8.56 1.98
N PRO A 62 -25.02 -8.63 2.17
CA PRO A 62 -25.97 -7.98 1.26
C PRO A 62 -25.68 -6.48 1.10
N GLU A 63 -25.24 -5.81 2.15
CA GLU A 63 -24.90 -4.39 2.15
C GLU A 63 -23.65 -4.09 1.32
N TYR A 64 -22.58 -4.88 1.48
CA TYR A 64 -21.39 -4.74 0.64
C TYR A 64 -21.70 -5.00 -0.84
N ARG A 65 -22.53 -6.02 -1.13
CA ARG A 65 -22.95 -6.32 -2.52
C ARG A 65 -23.73 -5.17 -3.16
N THR A 66 -24.65 -4.56 -2.42
CA THR A 66 -25.55 -3.52 -2.94
C THR A 66 -24.92 -2.14 -2.95
N LYS A 67 -24.10 -1.80 -1.95
CA LYS A 67 -23.49 -0.46 -1.84
C LYS A 67 -22.14 -0.36 -2.56
N VAL A 68 -21.40 -1.46 -2.69
CA VAL A 68 -20.06 -1.49 -3.31
C VAL A 68 -20.07 -2.26 -4.62
N LEU A 69 -20.29 -3.59 -4.58
CA LEU A 69 -20.11 -4.43 -5.78
C LEU A 69 -21.09 -4.11 -6.92
N ALA A 70 -22.24 -3.49 -6.61
CA ALA A 70 -23.18 -3.02 -7.62
C ALA A 70 -22.67 -1.81 -8.43
N LEU A 71 -21.68 -1.06 -7.92
CA LEU A 71 -21.09 0.07 -8.63
C LEU A 71 -20.28 -0.38 -9.85
N HIS A 72 -19.68 -1.57 -9.79
CA HIS A 72 -19.02 -2.18 -10.93
C HIS A 72 -18.93 -3.71 -10.81
N HIS A 73 -19.82 -4.42 -11.50
CA HIS A 73 -20.05 -5.87 -11.28
C HIS A 73 -18.87 -6.80 -11.60
N LYS A 74 -17.99 -6.41 -12.52
CA LYS A 74 -16.89 -7.27 -13.00
C LYS A 74 -15.61 -7.13 -12.21
N ASP A 75 -15.52 -6.11 -11.37
CA ASP A 75 -14.25 -5.71 -10.77
C ASP A 75 -14.46 -5.14 -9.38
N ARG A 76 -14.10 -5.94 -8.38
CA ARG A 76 -14.19 -5.58 -6.97
C ARG A 76 -13.31 -4.39 -6.62
N PHE A 77 -12.11 -4.29 -7.18
CA PHE A 77 -11.20 -3.21 -6.89
C PHE A 77 -11.78 -1.88 -7.41
N HIS A 78 -12.18 -1.85 -8.67
CA HIS A 78 -12.79 -0.67 -9.26
C HIS A 78 -14.11 -0.27 -8.58
N ALA A 79 -14.96 -1.26 -8.26
CA ALA A 79 -16.19 -1.03 -7.49
C ALA A 79 -15.92 -0.36 -6.13
N SER A 80 -14.85 -0.77 -5.45
CA SER A 80 -14.45 -0.22 -4.17
C SER A 80 -13.85 1.19 -4.30
N CYS A 81 -13.07 1.47 -5.35
CA CYS A 81 -12.64 2.83 -5.68
C CYS A 81 -13.84 3.76 -5.91
N LEU A 82 -14.85 3.31 -6.67
CA LEU A 82 -16.08 4.09 -6.89
C LEU A 82 -16.85 4.34 -5.59
N TRP A 83 -16.82 3.39 -4.65
CA TRP A 83 -17.40 3.59 -3.33
C TRP A 83 -16.65 4.68 -2.55
N PHE A 84 -15.32 4.63 -2.50
CA PHE A 84 -14.51 5.68 -1.85
C PHE A 84 -14.72 7.05 -2.50
N ARG A 85 -14.85 7.12 -3.82
CA ARG A 85 -15.19 8.35 -4.54
C ARG A 85 -16.56 8.88 -4.14
N LYS A 86 -17.57 8.01 -4.06
CA LYS A 86 -18.93 8.37 -3.60
C LYS A 86 -18.93 8.87 -2.16
N MET A 87 -18.01 8.38 -1.32
CA MET A 87 -17.81 8.82 0.06
C MET A 87 -16.89 10.06 0.17
N GLU A 88 -16.50 10.66 -0.96
CA GLU A 88 -15.64 11.84 -1.03
C GLU A 88 -14.25 11.65 -0.40
N ALA A 89 -13.80 10.40 -0.25
CA ALA A 89 -12.46 10.06 0.23
C ALA A 89 -11.38 10.27 -0.84
N ILE A 90 -11.78 10.07 -2.09
CA ILE A 90 -10.97 10.27 -3.29
C ILE A 90 -11.82 10.98 -4.36
N ASP A 91 -11.16 11.64 -5.30
CA ASP A 91 -11.80 12.37 -6.41
C ASP A 91 -11.59 11.68 -7.77
N ASP A 92 -12.01 12.34 -8.85
CA ASP A 92 -11.87 11.81 -10.22
C ASP A 92 -10.43 11.77 -10.72
N ASP A 93 -9.56 12.64 -10.23
CA ASP A 93 -8.15 12.65 -10.62
C ASP A 93 -7.40 11.53 -9.89
N ASP A 94 -7.73 11.29 -8.62
CA ASP A 94 -7.27 10.11 -7.88
C ASP A 94 -7.66 8.80 -8.61
N LEU A 95 -8.89 8.72 -9.13
CA LEU A 95 -9.34 7.54 -9.88
C LEU A 95 -8.50 7.29 -11.14
N LYS A 96 -8.13 8.37 -11.87
CA LYS A 96 -7.22 8.25 -13.02
C LYS A 96 -5.84 7.78 -12.61
N VAL A 97 -5.31 8.28 -11.50
CA VAL A 97 -4.02 7.84 -10.94
C VAL A 97 -4.07 6.36 -10.54
N ILE A 98 -5.14 5.91 -9.88
CA ILE A 98 -5.33 4.50 -9.52
C ILE A 98 -5.39 3.61 -10.77
N GLU A 99 -6.04 4.07 -11.85
CA GLU A 99 -6.08 3.31 -13.09
C GLU A 99 -4.70 3.19 -13.73
N GLN A 100 -3.93 4.28 -13.81
CA GLN A 100 -2.53 4.25 -14.30
C GLN A 100 -1.65 3.29 -13.48
N ILE A 101 -1.79 3.33 -12.15
CA ILE A 101 -1.11 2.41 -11.24
C ILE A 101 -1.41 0.96 -11.61
N ARG A 102 -2.69 0.67 -11.84
CA ARG A 102 -3.18 -0.68 -12.15
C ARG A 102 -2.73 -1.15 -13.52
N GLU A 103 -2.83 -0.31 -14.54
CA GLU A 103 -2.36 -0.59 -15.90
C GLU A 103 -0.87 -0.96 -15.84
N HIS A 104 -0.05 -0.14 -15.20
CA HIS A 104 1.37 -0.41 -15.06
C HIS A 104 1.66 -1.70 -14.28
N ARG A 105 0.87 -2.00 -13.23
CA ARG A 105 0.98 -3.28 -12.51
C ARG A 105 0.69 -4.46 -13.45
N ASN A 106 -0.39 -4.38 -14.22
CA ASN A 106 -0.77 -5.45 -15.15
C ASN A 106 0.31 -5.65 -16.22
N ASP A 107 0.89 -4.57 -16.73
CA ASP A 107 2.02 -4.62 -17.65
C ASP A 107 3.22 -5.35 -17.03
N ILE A 108 3.64 -4.97 -15.82
CA ILE A 108 4.74 -5.65 -15.11
C ILE A 108 4.42 -7.14 -14.89
N ALA A 109 3.20 -7.46 -14.45
CA ALA A 109 2.82 -8.84 -14.14
C ALA A 109 2.79 -9.74 -15.37
N HIS A 110 2.36 -9.23 -16.53
CA HIS A 110 2.30 -9.99 -17.78
C HIS A 110 3.62 -10.00 -18.55
N GLU A 111 4.42 -8.94 -18.42
CA GLU A 111 5.63 -8.71 -19.22
C GLU A 111 6.90 -8.66 -18.38
N LEU A 112 6.90 -9.32 -17.22
CA LEU A 112 8.03 -9.35 -16.27
C LEU A 112 9.39 -9.60 -16.96
N PRO A 113 9.55 -10.59 -17.87
CA PRO A 113 10.82 -10.79 -18.56
C PRO A 113 11.31 -9.54 -19.31
N LYS A 114 10.42 -8.74 -19.90
CA LYS A 114 10.78 -7.48 -20.58
C LYS A 114 11.29 -6.45 -19.57
N TYR A 115 10.61 -6.31 -18.43
CA TYR A 115 11.03 -5.42 -17.35
C TYR A 115 12.40 -5.79 -16.75
N LEU A 116 12.84 -7.04 -16.88
CA LEU A 116 14.16 -7.49 -16.43
C LEU A 116 15.23 -7.42 -17.53
N ALA A 117 14.90 -7.79 -18.77
CA ALA A 117 15.89 -8.01 -19.82
C ALA A 117 15.97 -6.91 -20.88
N GLU A 118 14.90 -6.13 -21.11
CA GLU A 118 14.88 -5.12 -22.16
C GLU A 118 15.13 -3.73 -21.58
N SER A 119 16.13 -3.00 -22.09
CA SER A 119 16.55 -1.70 -21.55
C SER A 119 15.48 -0.60 -21.68
N ARG A 120 14.54 -0.74 -22.61
CA ARG A 120 13.43 0.21 -22.83
C ARG A 120 12.28 0.09 -21.81
N PHE A 121 12.24 -0.99 -21.04
CA PHE A 121 11.23 -1.20 -20.01
C PHE A 121 11.83 -0.88 -18.64
N ALA A 122 11.10 -0.11 -17.83
CA ALA A 122 11.49 0.15 -16.45
C ALA A 122 10.23 0.34 -15.62
N VAL A 123 10.30 -0.04 -14.35
CA VAL A 123 9.23 0.26 -13.39
C VAL A 123 9.15 1.78 -13.23
N ASN A 124 7.95 2.33 -13.39
CA ASN A 124 7.68 3.74 -13.19
C ASN A 124 7.61 4.01 -11.68
N MET A 125 8.71 4.54 -11.15
CA MET A 125 8.82 4.82 -9.71
C MET A 125 7.93 5.98 -9.26
N GLN A 126 7.54 6.89 -10.16
CA GLN A 126 6.56 7.93 -9.81
C GLN A 126 5.18 7.33 -9.54
N LEU A 127 4.82 6.23 -10.21
CA LEU A 127 3.60 5.49 -9.87
C LEU A 127 3.71 4.75 -8.52
N LEU A 128 4.92 4.37 -8.09
CA LEU A 128 5.12 3.85 -6.74
C LEU A 128 4.84 4.94 -5.69
N ASP A 129 5.35 6.16 -5.91
CA ASP A 129 5.06 7.30 -5.05
C ASP A 129 3.57 7.61 -5.00
N SER A 130 2.88 7.51 -6.15
CA SER A 130 1.43 7.62 -6.22
C SER A 130 0.71 6.52 -5.44
N ILE A 131 1.18 5.27 -5.47
CA ILE A 131 0.61 4.19 -4.63
C ILE A 131 0.69 4.57 -3.15
N HIS A 132 1.86 5.03 -2.70
CA HIS A 132 2.05 5.45 -1.31
C HIS A 132 1.12 6.61 -0.94
N PHE A 133 1.03 7.62 -1.80
CA PHE A 133 0.10 8.73 -1.60
C PHE A 133 -1.36 8.26 -1.47
N MET A 134 -1.81 7.37 -2.37
CA MET A 134 -3.18 6.86 -2.36
C MET A 134 -3.48 6.00 -1.14
N VAL A 135 -2.56 5.12 -0.71
CA VAL A 135 -2.69 4.36 0.54
C VAL A 135 -2.86 5.32 1.72
N GLY A 136 -1.96 6.30 1.85
CA GLY A 136 -2.02 7.28 2.94
C GLY A 136 -3.30 8.10 2.94
N LYS A 137 -3.74 8.60 1.77
CA LYS A 137 -4.97 9.39 1.64
C LYS A 137 -6.20 8.60 2.09
N ILE A 138 -6.33 7.36 1.61
CA ILE A 138 -7.47 6.49 1.94
C ILE A 138 -7.43 6.06 3.39
N GLU A 139 -6.25 5.69 3.93
CA GLU A 139 -6.14 5.30 5.35
C GLU A 139 -6.44 6.46 6.30
N ARG A 140 -5.93 7.66 6.02
CA ARG A 140 -6.23 8.85 6.84
C ARG A 140 -7.71 9.17 6.85
N TRP A 141 -8.34 9.18 5.67
CA TRP A 141 -9.78 9.39 5.58
C TRP A 141 -10.54 8.32 6.35
N TRP A 142 -10.14 7.05 6.20
CA TRP A 142 -10.80 5.94 6.86
C TRP A 142 -10.73 6.03 8.38
N ILE A 143 -9.53 6.28 8.93
CA ILE A 143 -9.34 6.43 10.38
C ILE A 143 -10.21 7.58 10.88
N ARG A 144 -10.09 8.76 10.23
CA ARG A 144 -10.78 9.98 10.66
C ARG A 144 -12.30 9.87 10.61
N LYS A 145 -12.86 9.31 9.53
CA LYS A 145 -14.31 9.33 9.28
C LYS A 145 -15.03 8.06 9.73
N ILE A 146 -14.31 6.94 9.88
CA ILE A 146 -14.91 5.65 10.23
C ILE A 146 -14.41 5.17 11.60
N GLU A 147 -13.10 4.99 11.78
CA GLU A 147 -12.57 4.33 13.00
C GLU A 147 -12.72 5.20 14.26
N MET A 148 -12.43 6.50 14.16
CA MET A 148 -12.60 7.43 15.28
C MET A 148 -14.08 7.56 15.70
N GLY A 149 -15.01 7.55 14.75
CA GLY A 149 -16.44 7.68 15.04
C GLY A 149 -17.09 6.46 15.69
N VAL A 150 -16.37 5.34 15.81
CA VAL A 150 -16.84 4.12 16.48
C VAL A 150 -15.99 3.75 17.69
N ASN A 151 -14.98 4.56 18.02
CA ASN A 151 -14.10 4.33 19.16
C ASN A 151 -14.40 5.36 20.27
N PRO A 152 -14.96 4.93 21.42
CA PRO A 152 -15.32 5.81 22.53
C PRO A 152 -14.17 6.69 23.05
N ASP A 153 -12.91 6.27 22.87
CA ASP A 153 -11.74 7.06 23.28
C ASP A 153 -11.64 8.41 22.55
N PHE A 154 -12.37 8.58 21.44
CA PHE A 154 -12.37 9.79 20.62
C PHE A 154 -13.70 10.56 20.67
N ASP A 155 -14.65 10.21 21.54
CA ASP A 155 -15.97 10.86 21.62
C ASP A 155 -15.88 12.38 21.91
N ASP A 156 -14.88 12.79 22.70
CA ASP A 156 -14.63 14.19 23.08
C ASP A 156 -13.61 14.90 22.18
N VAL A 157 -13.18 14.27 21.08
CA VAL A 157 -12.16 14.79 20.15
C VAL A 157 -12.80 15.10 18.81
N ASP A 158 -12.66 16.34 18.32
CA ASP A 158 -13.03 16.67 16.94
C ASP A 158 -12.04 16.02 15.96
N PRO A 159 -12.47 15.04 15.12
CA PRO A 159 -11.57 14.35 14.21
C PRO A 159 -10.91 15.26 13.16
N ASP A 160 -11.57 16.37 12.82
CA ASP A 160 -11.03 17.34 11.86
C ASP A 160 -10.01 18.29 12.51
N SER A 161 -9.89 18.28 13.85
CA SER A 161 -8.85 19.02 14.58
C SER A 161 -7.49 18.30 14.62
N ILE A 162 -7.46 16.99 14.34
CA ILE A 162 -6.23 16.19 14.35
C ILE A 162 -5.47 16.39 13.02
N PRO A 163 -4.21 16.86 13.07
CA PRO A 163 -3.39 17.02 11.87
C PRO A 163 -3.19 15.71 11.11
N ASP A 164 -3.19 15.77 9.78
CA ASP A 164 -2.93 14.61 8.90
C ASP A 164 -1.62 13.87 9.25
N SER A 165 -0.60 14.59 9.76
CA SER A 165 0.69 14.02 10.15
C SER A 165 0.61 13.04 11.33
N GLU A 166 -0.42 13.17 12.16
CA GLU A 166 -0.65 12.35 13.35
C GLU A 166 -1.54 11.14 13.05
N ILE A 167 -2.18 11.10 11.88
CA ILE A 167 -3.02 9.98 11.45
C ILE A 167 -2.22 9.08 10.51
N ARG A 168 -1.84 7.90 11.00
CA ARG A 168 -1.14 6.88 10.21
C ARG A 168 -1.78 5.52 10.39
N GLY A 169 -2.21 4.92 9.29
CA GLY A 169 -2.66 3.53 9.29
C GLY A 169 -1.49 2.56 9.10
N GLY A 170 -1.74 1.29 9.42
CA GLY A 170 -0.72 0.24 9.36
C GLY A 170 -0.14 0.03 7.96
N ASN A 171 -0.96 0.11 6.90
CA ASN A 171 -0.47 -0.06 5.54
C ASN A 171 0.39 1.14 5.10
N THR A 172 0.08 2.35 5.58
CA THR A 172 0.90 3.55 5.37
C THR A 172 2.28 3.37 6.00
N ILE A 173 2.37 2.80 7.21
CA ILE A 173 3.66 2.49 7.86
C ILE A 173 4.46 1.49 7.02
N ILE A 174 3.83 0.44 6.50
CA ILE A 174 4.51 -0.53 5.63
C ILE A 174 5.01 0.16 4.35
N MET A 175 4.20 1.03 3.74
CA MET A 175 4.60 1.82 2.58
C MET A 175 5.80 2.73 2.87
N ASP A 176 5.83 3.39 4.03
CA ASP A 176 6.98 4.19 4.48
C ASP A 176 8.27 3.34 4.54
N LEU A 177 8.18 2.11 5.05
CA LEU A 177 9.32 1.18 5.12
C LEU A 177 9.79 0.74 3.72
N ILE A 178 8.85 0.43 2.82
CA ILE A 178 9.17 0.09 1.41
C ILE A 178 9.87 1.27 0.72
N HIS A 179 9.38 2.49 0.93
CA HIS A 179 10.01 3.70 0.40
C HIS A 179 11.44 3.86 0.90
N LYS A 180 11.70 3.60 2.18
CA LYS A 180 13.06 3.65 2.75
C LYS A 180 14.01 2.70 2.04
N ILE A 181 13.58 1.46 1.76
CA ILE A 181 14.39 0.49 1.00
C ILE A 181 14.73 1.03 -0.40
N ILE A 182 13.73 1.58 -1.10
CA ILE A 182 13.90 2.08 -2.46
C ILE A 182 14.86 3.27 -2.54
N HIS A 183 14.88 4.10 -1.51
CA HIS A 183 15.74 5.28 -1.43
C HIS A 183 17.10 4.99 -0.78
N GLY A 184 17.44 3.72 -0.52
CA GLY A 184 18.71 3.32 0.09
C GLY A 184 18.89 3.82 1.52
N GLN A 185 17.79 3.94 2.28
CA GLN A 185 17.77 4.43 3.66
C GLN A 185 17.93 3.26 4.67
N ASP A 186 18.78 2.28 4.35
CA ASP A 186 18.99 1.07 5.14
C ASP A 186 19.39 1.36 6.60
N ASP A 187 20.19 2.40 6.84
CA ASP A 187 20.61 2.78 8.19
C ASP A 187 19.45 3.28 9.06
N GLU A 188 18.44 3.90 8.46
CA GLU A 188 17.25 4.29 9.20
C GLU A 188 16.41 3.09 9.58
N LEU A 189 16.28 2.10 8.68
CA LEU A 189 15.60 0.84 8.97
C LEU A 189 16.32 0.05 10.08
N ARG A 190 17.65 0.01 10.07
CA ARG A 190 18.45 -0.60 11.14
C ARG A 190 18.22 0.10 12.48
N ARG A 191 18.22 1.44 12.51
CA ARG A 191 17.89 2.20 13.72
C ARG A 191 16.49 1.87 14.24
N LEU A 192 15.49 1.78 13.36
CA LEU A 192 14.13 1.41 13.75
C LEU A 192 14.08 -0.01 14.33
N LEU A 193 14.82 -0.96 13.75
CA LEU A 193 14.94 -2.32 14.27
C LEU A 193 15.55 -2.34 15.68
N ASP A 194 16.63 -1.58 15.90
CA ASP A 194 17.29 -1.48 17.21
C ASP A 194 16.36 -0.87 18.27
N VAL A 195 15.62 0.18 17.91
CA VAL A 195 14.63 0.82 18.79
C VAL A 195 13.52 -0.17 19.14
N PHE A 196 12.98 -0.88 18.15
CA PHE A 196 11.92 -1.86 18.36
C PHE A 196 12.38 -3.00 19.28
N GLY A 197 13.58 -3.53 19.05
CA GLY A 197 14.18 -4.54 19.93
C GLY A 197 14.33 -4.05 21.37
N SER A 198 14.82 -2.82 21.55
CA SER A 198 14.99 -2.21 22.88
C SER A 198 13.67 -1.99 23.63
N VAL A 199 12.59 -1.64 22.92
CA VAL A 199 11.24 -1.50 23.52
C VAL A 199 10.70 -2.87 23.91
N TRP A 200 10.80 -3.84 23.01
CA TRP A 200 10.32 -5.20 23.22
C TRP A 200 10.98 -5.88 24.43
N GLU A 201 12.30 -5.71 24.59
CA GLU A 201 13.03 -6.21 25.76
C GLU A 201 12.59 -5.56 27.07
N LYS A 202 12.29 -4.26 27.07
CA LYS A 202 11.80 -3.54 28.26
C LYS A 202 10.41 -4.01 28.67
N GLU A 203 9.52 -4.25 27.71
CA GLU A 203 8.16 -4.75 27.99
C GLU A 203 8.17 -6.17 28.55
N GLN A 204 9.08 -7.05 28.07
CA GLN A 204 9.25 -8.39 28.65
C GLN A 204 9.96 -8.37 30.01
N GLY A 205 10.94 -7.48 30.20
CA GLY A 205 11.65 -7.29 31.47
C GLY A 205 10.78 -6.71 32.58
N GLY A 206 9.74 -5.94 32.24
CA GLY A 206 8.77 -5.38 33.20
C GLY A 206 7.68 -6.37 33.66
N ALA A 207 7.50 -7.50 32.98
CA ALA A 207 6.51 -8.52 33.34
C ALA A 207 7.02 -9.55 34.36
N SER A 208 8.27 -9.43 34.82
CA SER A 208 8.86 -10.32 35.82
C SER A 208 8.98 -9.66 37.21
N THR A 209 7.95 -9.93 38.04
CA THR A 209 7.94 -9.93 39.53
C THR A 209 7.90 -8.56 40.25
N PRO A 210 7.09 -8.41 41.33
CA PRO A 210 7.28 -9.18 42.56
C PRO A 210 6.07 -10.02 42.99
N ALA A 211 6.28 -11.33 43.08
CA ALA A 211 5.74 -12.16 44.13
C ALA A 211 6.59 -11.94 45.39
N GLU A 212 5.93 -12.12 46.53
CA GLU A 212 6.45 -12.17 47.90
C GLU A 212 6.59 -10.83 48.65
N SER A 213 5.54 -10.51 49.40
CA SER A 213 5.60 -10.28 50.85
C SER A 213 4.29 -10.68 51.49
#